data_AF-A0A8D5U7P6-F1
#
_entry.id   AF-A0A8D5U7P6-F1
#
_cell.length_a   1.000
_cell.length_b   1.000
_cell.length_c   1.000
_cell.angle_alpha   90.00
_cell.angle_beta   90.00
_cell.angle_gamma   90.00
#
_symmetry.space_group_name_H-M   'P 1'
#
loop_
_entity.id
_entity.type
_entity.pdbx_description
1 polymer ?
#
loop_
_entity_poly.entity_id
_entity_poly.type
_entity_poly.pdbx_seq_one_letter_code
_entity_poly.pdbx_strand_id
1 'polypeptide(L)'
;MNSIEKKFIDTGSIKPFFPFISSEEIVEENGIFLGVSGTGNKIIYNPYTKINYNIVILGESGSGKLMTNKVIQRRFYQIHQDWPLIGLDPENEYVKPQVARALGAIPVEIDLKELEASGGKLTADGLLTAMRYASRKVFGPASNHKA
;
A
#
# COMPACT_ATOMS: atom_id res chain seq x y z
N MET A 1 51.60 33.42 10.48
CA MET A 1 50.25 33.15 11.02
C MET A 1 49.58 32.16 10.09
N ASN A 2 49.37 30.91 10.51
CA ASN A 2 48.60 29.97 9.69
C ASN A 2 47.12 30.35 9.83
N SER A 3 46.48 30.75 8.72
CA SER A 3 45.03 30.93 8.69
C SER A 3 44.37 29.55 8.74
N ILE A 4 43.30 29.43 9.53
CA ILE A 4 42.51 28.22 9.59
C ILE A 4 41.57 28.25 8.38
N GLU A 5 41.85 27.40 7.39
CA GLU A 5 41.00 27.22 6.21
C GLU A 5 39.83 26.27 6.54
N LYS A 6 38.59 26.69 6.26
CA LYS A 6 37.42 25.81 6.40
C LYS A 6 37.39 24.83 5.24
N LYS A 7 37.54 23.53 5.54
CA LYS A 7 37.28 22.45 4.58
C LYS A 7 35.90 21.87 4.82
N PHE A 8 35.12 21.77 3.75
CA PHE A 8 33.81 21.11 3.76
C PHE A 8 33.97 19.70 3.20
N ILE A 9 33.32 18.74 3.83
CA ILE A 9 33.18 17.35 3.36
C ILE A 9 31.69 17.03 3.38
N ASP A 10 31.21 16.33 2.35
CA ASP A 10 29.82 15.88 2.28
C ASP A 10 29.56 14.71 3.26
N THR A 11 28.31 14.60 3.70
CA THR A 11 27.89 13.57 4.67
C THR A 11 28.16 12.14 4.18
N GLY A 12 28.11 11.90 2.86
CA GLY A 12 28.40 10.60 2.27
C GLY A 12 29.86 10.20 2.41
N SER A 13 30.79 11.12 2.12
CA SER A 13 32.24 10.92 2.26
C SER A 13 32.69 10.73 3.71
N ILE A 14 31.97 11.30 4.69
CA ILE A 14 32.24 11.10 6.13
C ILE A 14 31.64 9.78 6.66
N LYS A 15 30.62 9.22 5.99
CA LYS A 15 29.87 8.03 6.45
C LYS A 15 30.76 6.82 6.82
N PRO A 16 31.84 6.47 6.08
CA PRO A 16 32.69 5.33 6.43
C PRO A 16 33.38 5.45 7.80
N PHE A 17 33.56 6.67 8.31
CA PHE A 17 34.19 6.91 9.61
C PHE A 17 33.23 6.75 10.80
N PHE A 18 31.92 6.63 10.54
CA PHE A 18 30.88 6.46 11.55
C PHE A 18 30.02 5.22 11.28
N PRO A 19 30.62 4.01 11.26
CA PRO A 19 29.95 2.78 10.82
C PRO A 19 28.80 2.31 11.72
N PHE A 20 28.65 2.87 12.93
CA PHE A 20 27.65 2.47 13.92
C PHE A 20 26.58 3.53 14.19
N ILE A 21 26.61 4.67 13.49
CA ILE A 21 25.56 5.70 13.56
C ILE A 21 24.52 5.42 12.45
N SER A 22 24.03 4.19 12.38
CA SER A 22 22.92 3.80 11.51
C SER A 22 21.59 3.98 12.26
N SER A 23 21.33 5.19 12.79
CA SER A 23 20.05 5.53 13.44
C SER A 23 18.85 5.53 12.46
N GLU A 24 19.07 5.21 11.18
CA GLU A 24 18.07 5.14 10.11
C GLU A 24 17.74 3.70 9.66
N GLU A 25 18.26 2.67 10.33
CA GLU A 25 17.90 1.28 10.01
C GLU A 25 16.50 0.93 10.53
N ILE A 26 15.50 1.20 9.72
CA ILE A 26 14.15 0.65 9.89
C ILE A 26 14.17 -0.73 9.23
N VAL A 27 14.52 -1.75 10.00
CA VAL A 27 14.49 -3.16 9.58
C VAL A 27 13.66 -3.95 10.58
N GLU A 28 12.40 -4.15 10.24
CA GLU A 28 11.41 -4.78 11.12
C GLU A 28 11.10 -6.21 10.70
N GLU A 29 10.94 -7.10 11.68
CA GLU A 29 10.50 -8.48 11.44
C GLU A 29 9.12 -8.52 10.77
N ASN A 30 8.95 -9.44 9.81
CA ASN A 30 7.74 -9.56 8.99
C ASN A 30 7.33 -8.25 8.27
N GLY A 31 8.27 -7.31 8.10
CA GLY A 31 8.03 -6.07 7.39
C GLY A 31 8.07 -6.25 5.87
N ILE A 32 7.45 -5.29 5.18
CA ILE A 32 7.59 -5.16 3.73
C ILE A 32 8.76 -4.23 3.42
N PHE A 33 9.55 -4.58 2.40
CA PHE A 33 10.51 -3.63 1.84
C PHE A 33 9.74 -2.40 1.33
N LEU A 34 10.19 -1.18 1.63
CA LEU A 34 9.63 0.07 1.11
C LEU A 34 10.57 0.74 0.11
N GLY A 35 11.88 0.63 0.34
CA GLY A 35 12.88 1.23 -0.52
C GLY A 35 14.22 1.36 0.18
N VAL A 36 15.00 2.34 -0.26
CA VAL A 36 16.29 2.68 0.34
C VAL A 36 16.24 4.10 0.91
N SER A 37 16.90 4.32 2.04
CA SER A 37 17.08 5.65 2.62
C SER A 37 18.01 6.51 1.77
N GLY A 38 18.06 7.82 2.04
CA GLY A 38 19.03 8.72 1.41
C GLY A 38 20.48 8.34 1.70
N THR A 39 20.71 7.58 2.78
CA THR A 39 22.01 7.02 3.14
C THR A 39 22.28 5.65 2.48
N GLY A 40 21.33 5.09 1.74
CA GLY A 40 21.47 3.80 1.04
C GLY A 40 21.12 2.57 1.87
N ASN A 41 20.56 2.74 3.07
CA ASN A 41 20.13 1.64 3.92
C ASN A 41 18.77 1.11 3.45
N LYS A 42 18.50 -0.19 3.63
CA LYS A 42 17.19 -0.76 3.30
C LYS A 42 16.16 -0.31 4.33
N ILE A 43 14.96 0.01 3.86
CA ILE A 43 13.80 0.29 4.71
C ILE A 43 12.85 -0.90 4.58
N ILE A 44 12.74 -1.68 5.65
CA ILE A 44 11.80 -2.80 5.81
C ILE A 44 10.89 -2.47 6.99
N TYR A 45 9.61 -2.25 6.70
CA TYR A 45 8.66 -1.69 7.65
C TYR A 45 7.47 -2.61 7.86
N ASN A 46 7.11 -2.84 9.11
CA ASN A 46 5.94 -3.61 9.51
C ASN A 46 4.94 -2.68 10.23
N PRO A 47 3.88 -2.20 9.56
CA PRO A 47 2.89 -1.36 10.19
C PRO A 47 2.24 -2.05 11.39
N TYR A 48 2.08 -3.38 11.36
CA TYR A 48 1.40 -4.17 12.41
C TYR A 48 2.16 -4.23 13.75
N THR A 49 3.38 -3.69 13.81
CA THR A 49 4.12 -3.53 15.07
C THR A 49 3.78 -2.23 15.80
N LYS A 50 3.04 -1.32 15.17
CA LYS A 50 2.80 0.04 15.69
C LYS A 50 1.56 0.12 16.56
N ILE A 51 1.42 1.20 17.33
CA ILE A 51 0.19 1.47 18.08
C ILE A 51 -0.99 1.69 17.12
N ASN A 52 -0.72 2.25 15.93
CA ASN A 52 -1.69 2.43 14.87
C ASN A 52 -1.09 1.95 13.54
N TYR A 53 -1.83 1.05 12.88
CA TYR A 53 -1.41 0.38 11.65
C TYR A 53 -1.75 1.16 10.37
N ASN A 54 -2.43 2.30 10.51
CA ASN A 54 -2.86 3.11 9.37
C ASN A 54 -1.67 3.72 8.63
N ILE A 55 -1.71 3.66 7.31
CA ILE A 55 -0.72 4.28 6.41
C ILE A 55 -1.42 5.35 5.58
N VAL A 56 -0.79 6.52 5.47
CA VAL A 56 -1.24 7.61 4.60
C VAL A 56 -0.18 7.87 3.53
N ILE A 57 -0.58 7.80 2.26
CA ILE A 57 0.28 8.07 1.10
C ILE A 57 -0.16 9.39 0.49
N LEU A 58 0.69 10.42 0.56
CA LEU A 58 0.43 11.76 0.04
C LEU A 58 1.38 12.10 -1.11
N GLY A 59 0.96 13.02 -1.97
CA GLY A 59 1.74 13.50 -3.12
C GLY A 59 0.84 14.14 -4.17
N GLU A 60 1.44 14.83 -5.13
CA GLU A 60 0.72 15.42 -6.27
C GLU A 60 0.44 14.38 -7.36
N SER A 61 -0.28 14.76 -8.42
CA SER A 61 -0.42 13.89 -9.60
C SER A 61 0.96 13.59 -10.20
N GLY A 62 1.20 12.35 -10.63
CA GLY A 62 2.49 11.93 -11.18
C GLY A 62 3.61 11.63 -10.16
N SER A 63 3.42 11.93 -8.86
CA SER A 63 4.43 11.67 -7.81
C SER A 63 4.64 10.20 -7.44
N GLY A 64 3.91 9.28 -8.07
CA GLY A 64 4.04 7.83 -7.84
C GLY A 64 3.13 7.25 -6.74
N LYS A 65 2.20 8.02 -6.15
CA LYS A 65 1.25 7.53 -5.12
C LYS A 65 0.63 6.17 -5.44
N LEU A 66 0.05 6.05 -6.63
CA LEU A 66 -0.63 4.85 -7.11
C LEU A 66 0.33 3.66 -7.22
N MET A 67 1.54 3.89 -7.72
CA MET A 67 2.54 2.83 -7.85
C MET A 67 3.03 2.37 -6.48
N THR A 68 3.32 3.30 -5.58
CA THR A 68 3.69 2.99 -4.20
C THR A 68 2.62 2.15 -3.51
N ASN A 69 1.34 2.51 -3.66
CA ASN A 69 0.24 1.75 -3.09
C ASN A 69 0.14 0.32 -3.67
N LYS A 70 0.22 0.16 -5.00
CA LYS A 70 0.22 -1.15 -5.67
C LYS A 70 1.35 -2.06 -5.19
N VAL A 71 2.55 -1.50 -5.00
CA VAL A 71 3.71 -2.25 -4.50
C VAL A 71 3.52 -2.67 -3.05
N ILE A 72 3.03 -1.78 -2.18
CA ILE A 72 2.74 -2.09 -0.78
C ILE A 72 1.72 -3.23 -0.68
N GLN A 73 0.60 -3.11 -1.41
CA GLN A 73 -0.45 -4.14 -1.43
C GLN A 73 0.06 -5.49 -1.92
N ARG A 74 0.83 -5.50 -3.02
CA ARG A 74 1.43 -6.74 -3.53
C ARG A 74 2.36 -7.40 -2.51
N ARG A 75 3.20 -6.61 -1.83
CA ARG A 75 4.16 -7.13 -0.84
C ARG A 75 3.43 -7.71 0.37
N PHE A 76 2.38 -7.04 0.87
CA PHE A 76 1.56 -7.62 1.94
C PHE A 76 0.85 -8.89 1.50
N TYR A 77 0.24 -8.90 0.31
CA TYR A 77 -0.41 -10.10 -0.22
C TYR A 77 0.55 -11.29 -0.36
N GLN A 78 1.83 -11.03 -0.65
CA GLN A 78 2.86 -12.09 -0.73
C GLN A 78 3.25 -12.67 0.63
N ILE A 79 3.22 -11.87 1.69
CA ILE A 79 3.58 -12.29 3.05
C ILE A 79 2.36 -12.87 3.80
N HIS A 80 1.17 -12.33 3.55
CA HIS A 80 -0.08 -12.64 4.24
C HIS A 80 -1.18 -12.99 3.24
N GLN A 81 -1.11 -14.19 2.67
CA GLN A 81 -2.11 -14.66 1.68
C GLN A 81 -3.51 -14.88 2.27
N ASP A 82 -3.58 -15.06 3.58
CA ASP A 82 -4.79 -15.25 4.37
C ASP A 82 -5.49 -13.93 4.73
N TRP A 83 -4.84 -12.78 4.51
CA TRP A 83 -5.40 -11.49 4.88
C TRP A 83 -6.27 -10.91 3.77
N PRO A 84 -7.49 -10.45 4.11
CA PRO A 84 -8.36 -9.83 3.11
C PRO A 84 -7.79 -8.47 2.68
N LEU A 85 -7.50 -8.33 1.38
CA LEU A 85 -7.18 -7.06 0.75
C LEU A 85 -8.44 -6.49 0.09
N ILE A 86 -8.89 -5.32 0.56
CA ILE A 86 -10.09 -4.64 0.05
C ILE A 86 -9.68 -3.23 -0.36
N GLY A 87 -10.00 -2.85 -1.59
CA GLY A 87 -9.70 -1.54 -2.14
C GLY A 87 -10.95 -0.87 -2.69
N LEU A 88 -11.07 0.43 -2.46
CA LEU A 88 -12.01 1.29 -3.16
C LEU A 88 -11.23 2.05 -4.23
N ASP A 89 -11.62 1.87 -5.49
CA ASP A 89 -10.90 2.38 -6.66
C ASP A 89 -11.81 3.27 -7.51
N PRO A 90 -12.01 4.55 -7.10
CA PRO A 90 -12.87 5.46 -7.86
C PRO A 90 -12.29 5.84 -9.23
N GLU A 91 -10.97 5.66 -9.44
CA GLU A 91 -10.27 6.05 -10.67
C GLU A 91 -10.04 4.87 -11.64
N ASN A 92 -10.53 3.68 -11.30
CA ASN A 92 -10.35 2.46 -12.12
C ASN A 92 -8.87 2.15 -12.45
N GLU A 93 -7.98 2.42 -11.50
CA GLU A 93 -6.54 2.20 -11.66
C GLU A 93 -6.09 0.76 -11.39
N TYR A 94 -6.92 -0.02 -10.69
CA TYR A 94 -6.64 -1.39 -10.24
C TYR A 94 -7.46 -2.45 -10.98
N VAL A 95 -8.53 -2.03 -11.68
CA VAL A 95 -9.41 -2.93 -12.45
C VAL A 95 -8.76 -3.49 -13.72
N LYS A 96 -7.65 -2.90 -14.18
CA LYS A 96 -6.90 -3.37 -15.35
C LYS A 96 -6.52 -4.85 -15.14
N PRO A 97 -6.82 -5.76 -16.08
CA PRO A 97 -6.65 -7.20 -15.85
C PRO A 97 -5.24 -7.64 -15.41
N GLN A 98 -4.20 -6.97 -15.91
CA GLN A 98 -2.82 -7.26 -15.52
C GLN A 98 -2.56 -6.89 -14.06
N VAL A 99 -3.13 -5.77 -13.59
CA VAL A 99 -2.97 -5.28 -12.22
C VAL A 99 -3.79 -6.13 -11.25
N ALA A 100 -5.05 -6.40 -11.57
CA ALA A 100 -5.92 -7.25 -10.77
C ALA A 100 -5.29 -8.64 -10.56
N ARG A 101 -4.82 -9.27 -11.64
CA ARG A 101 -4.09 -10.56 -11.57
C ARG A 101 -2.82 -10.46 -10.75
N ALA A 102 -2.04 -9.39 -10.93
CA ALA A 102 -0.83 -9.16 -10.14
C ALA A 102 -1.14 -8.92 -8.66
N LEU A 103 -2.35 -8.53 -8.26
CA LEU A 103 -2.71 -8.36 -6.85
C LEU A 103 -3.50 -9.55 -6.29
N GLY A 104 -3.83 -10.55 -7.11
CA GLY A 104 -4.79 -11.59 -6.72
C GLY A 104 -6.19 -11.03 -6.44
N ALA A 105 -6.48 -9.83 -6.96
CA ALA A 105 -7.70 -9.10 -6.69
C ALA A 105 -8.80 -9.51 -7.67
N ILE A 106 -10.03 -9.57 -7.17
CA ILE A 106 -11.24 -9.76 -7.98
C ILE A 106 -11.92 -8.39 -8.04
N PRO A 107 -11.84 -7.66 -9.17
CA PRO A 107 -12.50 -6.37 -9.30
C PRO A 107 -14.01 -6.61 -9.29
N VAL A 108 -14.72 -5.81 -8.50
CA VAL A 108 -16.18 -5.81 -8.45
C VAL A 108 -16.65 -4.39 -8.71
N GLU A 109 -17.44 -4.24 -9.75
CA GLU A 109 -18.11 -2.97 -10.04
C GLU A 109 -19.30 -2.80 -9.09
N ILE A 110 -19.34 -1.65 -8.43
CA ILE A 110 -20.39 -1.29 -7.48
C ILE A 110 -21.24 -0.19 -8.13
N ASP A 111 -22.48 -0.52 -8.46
CA ASP A 111 -23.48 0.51 -8.79
C ASP A 111 -23.99 1.11 -7.48
N LEU A 112 -23.76 2.42 -7.31
CA LEU A 112 -24.19 3.16 -6.13
C LEU A 112 -25.71 3.12 -5.91
N LYS A 113 -26.51 3.08 -6.98
CA LYS A 113 -27.97 2.99 -6.88
C LYS A 113 -28.40 1.63 -6.36
N GLU A 114 -27.77 0.56 -6.83
CA GLU A 114 -28.04 -0.79 -6.32
C GLU A 114 -27.58 -0.94 -4.87
N LEU A 115 -26.45 -0.33 -4.50
CA LEU A 115 -25.96 -0.32 -3.13
C LEU A 115 -26.96 0.38 -2.21
N GLU A 116 -27.42 1.57 -2.58
CA GLU A 116 -28.42 2.33 -1.84
C GLU A 116 -29.76 1.59 -1.74
N ALA A 117 -30.22 0.98 -2.84
CA ALA A 117 -31.44 0.16 -2.86
C ALA A 117 -31.34 -1.07 -1.95
N SER A 118 -30.14 -1.62 -1.76
CA SER A 118 -29.87 -2.70 -0.81
C SER A 118 -29.78 -2.25 0.65
N GLY A 119 -29.97 -0.95 0.92
CA GLY A 119 -29.84 -0.34 2.25
C GLY A 119 -28.39 -0.02 2.63
N GLY A 120 -27.43 -0.23 1.73
CA GLY A 120 -26.03 0.14 1.93
C GLY A 120 -25.83 1.63 1.69
N LYS A 121 -25.18 2.31 2.63
CA LYS A 121 -24.57 3.64 2.41
C LYS A 121 -23.05 3.46 2.36
N LEU A 122 -22.25 4.40 1.86
CA LEU A 122 -20.79 4.38 2.06
C LEU A 122 -20.43 4.93 3.45
N THR A 123 -20.90 4.24 4.49
CA THR A 123 -20.54 4.47 5.91
C THR A 123 -19.66 3.31 6.41
N ALA A 124 -19.21 3.32 7.66
CA ALA A 124 -18.46 2.18 8.23
C ALA A 124 -19.26 0.85 8.16
N ASP A 125 -20.53 0.87 8.56
CA ASP A 125 -21.48 -0.26 8.34
C ASP A 125 -21.73 -0.54 6.85
N GLY A 126 -21.65 0.53 6.07
CA GLY A 126 -21.70 0.53 4.64
C GLY A 126 -20.65 -0.29 3.93
N LEU A 127 -19.41 -0.23 4.41
CA LEU A 127 -18.28 -0.95 3.83
C LEU A 127 -18.48 -2.46 3.97
N LEU A 128 -18.96 -2.91 5.14
CA LEU A 128 -19.35 -4.30 5.35
C LEU A 128 -20.51 -4.73 4.43
N THR A 129 -21.47 -3.84 4.21
CA THR A 129 -22.59 -4.08 3.29
C THR A 129 -22.13 -4.18 1.84
N ALA A 130 -21.23 -3.29 1.41
CA ALA A 130 -20.58 -3.33 0.10
C ALA A 130 -19.75 -4.62 -0.07
N MET A 131 -19.03 -5.06 0.96
CA MET A 131 -18.31 -6.33 0.95
C MET A 131 -19.25 -7.53 0.82
N ARG A 132 -20.40 -7.54 1.52
CA ARG A 132 -21.41 -8.60 1.38
C ARG A 132 -22.04 -8.61 -0.01
N TYR A 133 -22.30 -7.44 -0.59
CA TYR A 133 -22.75 -7.31 -1.98
C TYR A 133 -21.70 -7.87 -2.95
N ALA A 134 -20.44 -7.45 -2.82
CA ALA A 134 -19.34 -7.91 -3.66
C ALA A 134 -19.10 -9.42 -3.52
N SER A 135 -19.09 -9.94 -2.30
CA SER A 135 -19.00 -11.38 -2.02
C SER A 135 -20.12 -12.18 -2.68
N ARG A 136 -21.37 -11.67 -2.68
CA ARG A 136 -22.48 -12.32 -3.41
C ARG A 136 -22.29 -12.29 -4.92
N LYS A 137 -21.73 -11.22 -5.51
CA LYS A 137 -21.45 -11.20 -6.95
C LYS A 137 -20.31 -12.15 -7.35
N VAL A 138 -19.34 -12.37 -6.45
CA VAL A 138 -18.17 -13.22 -6.72
C VAL A 138 -18.44 -14.70 -6.40
N PHE A 139 -19.13 -14.99 -5.30
CA PHE A 139 -19.31 -16.34 -4.75
C PHE A 139 -20.77 -16.78 -4.66
N GLY A 140 -21.73 -15.92 -5.02
CA GLY A 140 -23.15 -16.28 -5.02
C GLY A 140 -23.48 -17.30 -6.11
N PRO A 141 -24.63 -17.98 -6.01
CA PRO A 141 -25.09 -18.89 -7.04
C PRO A 141 -25.19 -18.14 -8.38
N ALA A 142 -24.61 -18.70 -9.44
CA ALA A 142 -24.67 -18.15 -10.78
C ALA A 142 -26.15 -18.01 -11.19
N SER A 143 -26.70 -16.81 -11.11
CA SER A 143 -28.04 -16.54 -11.61
C SER A 143 -28.00 -16.64 -13.14
N ASN A 144 -28.52 -17.75 -13.65
CA ASN A 144 -28.86 -18.04 -15.04
C ASN A 144 -28.77 -16.81 -15.97
N HIS A 145 -27.65 -16.66 -16.66
CA HIS A 145 -27.64 -15.90 -17.91
C HIS A 145 -28.44 -16.72 -18.92
N LYS A 146 -29.65 -16.24 -19.23
CA LYS A 146 -30.43 -16.75 -20.35
C LYS A 146 -29.59 -16.61 -21.63
N ALA A 147 -29.55 -17.70 -22.38
CA ALA A 147 -29.22 -17.75 -23.80
C ALA A 147 -30.14 -16.83 -24.62
#